data_AF-A0A9E5AFH9-F1
#
_entry.id   AF-A0A9E5AFH9-F1
#
_cell.length_a   1.000
_cell.length_b   1.000
_cell.length_c   1.000
_cell.angle_alpha   90.00
_cell.angle_beta   90.00
_cell.angle_gamma   90.00
#
_symmetry.space_group_name_H-M   'P 1'
#
loop_
_entity.id
_entity.type
_entity.pdbx_description
1 polymer ?
#
loop_
_entity_poly.entity_id
_entity_poly.type
_entity_poly.pdbx_seq_one_letter_code
_entity_poly.pdbx_strand_id
1 'polypeptide(L)'
;MGEPADNNKICKFLDRWCQPRGISLISEPPPRRHPKPQPHYLFGSAMLRPLRLAYGLAPVIEVLQARGHDIAPLLAATNIPRFALEEPSYRILLAQELQFIRLALERLRLPPAGLVVGQRYSLALFGVLGLAAACAPTMRELFHSVPTWPERSWGAIELTVWRAGDEEYVAFRDEVAVGDLGPFFVERDTAATLALFRQNLGRALAPLRVSFRHAQPADLRP
;
A
#
# COMPACT_ATOMS: atom_id res chain seq x y z
N MET A 1 -8.12 29.29 44.52
CA MET A 1 -7.71 27.90 44.83
C MET A 1 -8.54 27.00 43.94
N GLY A 2 -8.00 26.65 42.77
CA GLY A 2 -8.61 25.75 41.80
C GLY A 2 -7.89 24.41 41.89
N GLU A 3 -8.67 23.36 42.13
CA GLU A 3 -8.27 21.97 42.29
C GLU A 3 -7.62 21.45 41.00
N PRO A 4 -6.48 20.73 41.05
CA PRO A 4 -5.83 20.23 39.85
C PRO A 4 -6.64 19.04 39.30
N ALA A 5 -7.05 19.15 38.04
CA ALA A 5 -7.75 18.09 37.34
C ALA A 5 -6.93 16.79 37.34
N ASP A 6 -7.58 15.73 37.80
CA ASP A 6 -7.10 14.36 37.93
C ASP A 6 -6.56 13.80 36.60
N ASN A 7 -5.25 13.91 36.43
CA ASN A 7 -4.48 13.45 35.26
C ASN A 7 -4.40 11.92 35.15
N ASN A 8 -5.16 11.18 35.96
CA ASN A 8 -5.06 9.73 36.11
C ASN A 8 -6.14 8.92 35.35
N LYS A 9 -7.05 9.59 34.62
CA LYS A 9 -8.07 8.92 33.78
C LYS A 9 -7.60 8.62 32.35
N ILE A 10 -6.63 9.37 31.83
CA ILE A 10 -6.05 9.11 30.49
C ILE A 10 -5.10 7.91 30.53
N CYS A 11 -4.42 7.67 31.67
CA CYS A 11 -3.45 6.58 31.78
C CYS A 11 -4.08 5.19 31.93
N LYS A 12 -5.31 5.06 32.47
CA LYS A 12 -5.96 3.74 32.63
C LYS A 12 -6.75 3.26 31.41
N PHE A 13 -6.99 4.11 30.41
CA PHE A 13 -7.59 3.68 29.14
C PHE A 13 -6.57 3.05 28.18
N LEU A 14 -5.28 3.25 28.44
CA LEU A 14 -4.16 2.77 27.63
C LEU A 14 -3.78 1.30 27.90
N ASP A 15 -4.20 0.70 29.02
CA ASP A 15 -3.80 -0.67 29.39
C ASP A 15 -4.67 -1.80 28.81
N ARG A 16 -5.78 -1.48 28.12
CA ARG A 16 -6.67 -2.51 27.54
C ARG A 16 -6.63 -2.63 26.01
N TRP A 17 -5.86 -1.77 25.34
CA TRP A 17 -5.85 -1.64 23.88
C TRP A 17 -4.48 -1.82 23.22
N CYS A 18 -3.44 -2.14 24.00
CA CYS A 18 -2.14 -2.57 23.49
C CYS A 18 -1.98 -4.09 23.63
N GLN A 19 -2.49 -4.86 22.67
CA GLN A 19 -1.88 -6.15 22.34
C GLN A 19 -1.86 -6.34 20.81
N PRO A 20 -0.72 -6.77 20.23
CA PRO A 20 -0.60 -6.96 18.79
C PRO A 20 -1.36 -8.21 18.39
N ARG A 21 -2.56 -8.05 17.84
CA ARG A 21 -3.23 -9.14 17.10
C ARG A 21 -2.66 -9.13 15.70
N GLY A 22 -1.89 -10.17 15.37
CA GLY A 22 -1.11 -10.23 14.14
C GLY A 22 -1.97 -10.17 12.87
N ILE A 23 -1.40 -9.62 11.80
CA ILE A 23 -2.04 -9.51 10.49
C ILE A 23 -1.43 -10.51 9.53
N SER A 24 -2.24 -11.24 8.78
CA SER A 24 -1.77 -12.09 7.68
C SER A 24 -2.05 -11.39 6.34
N LEU A 25 -1.03 -10.98 5.59
CA LEU A 25 -1.18 -10.44 4.23
C LEU A 25 -1.15 -11.62 3.24
N ILE A 26 -2.21 -11.90 2.49
CA ILE A 26 -2.28 -13.09 1.64
C ILE A 26 -2.85 -12.77 0.26
N SER A 27 -2.19 -13.25 -0.80
CA SER A 27 -2.69 -13.14 -2.19
C SER A 27 -3.66 -14.28 -2.58
N GLU A 28 -3.86 -15.28 -1.72
CA GLU A 28 -4.68 -16.48 -1.98
C GLU A 28 -5.52 -16.92 -0.75
N PRO A 29 -6.69 -17.57 -0.96
CA PRO A 29 -7.44 -18.21 0.12
C PRO A 29 -6.73 -19.47 0.64
N PRO A 30 -6.79 -19.80 1.95
CA PRO A 30 -5.90 -20.80 2.54
C PRO A 30 -6.18 -22.24 2.05
N PRO A 31 -5.19 -23.17 2.09
CA PRO A 31 -5.44 -24.59 1.87
C PRO A 31 -6.33 -25.18 2.98
N ARG A 32 -7.11 -26.23 2.66
CA ARG A 32 -8.11 -26.83 3.57
C ARG A 32 -7.48 -27.87 4.48
N ARG A 33 -7.47 -27.65 5.80
CA ARG A 33 -7.77 -28.62 6.87
C ARG A 33 -7.75 -27.91 8.25
N HIS A 34 -8.63 -28.36 9.15
CA HIS A 34 -9.25 -27.68 10.32
C HIS A 34 -10.56 -26.94 9.98
N PRO A 35 -11.60 -27.01 10.85
CA PRO A 35 -12.85 -26.29 10.63
C PRO A 35 -12.52 -24.79 10.68
N LYS A 36 -12.29 -24.21 9.49
CA LYS A 36 -11.89 -22.82 9.39
C LYS A 36 -12.97 -21.97 10.05
N PRO A 37 -12.64 -21.10 11.02
CA PRO A 37 -13.58 -20.09 11.45
C PRO A 37 -14.10 -19.38 10.20
N GLN A 38 -15.42 -19.22 10.11
CA GLN A 38 -16.05 -18.72 8.89
C GLN A 38 -15.46 -17.33 8.56
N PRO A 39 -15.03 -17.10 7.30
CA PRO A 39 -14.48 -15.81 6.92
C PRO A 39 -15.59 -14.76 7.03
N HIS A 40 -15.40 -13.79 7.91
CA HIS A 40 -16.27 -12.63 8.03
C HIS A 40 -15.68 -11.50 7.19
N TYR A 41 -16.27 -11.27 6.03
CA TYR A 41 -15.92 -10.16 5.15
C TYR A 41 -16.13 -8.84 5.90
N LEU A 42 -15.18 -7.92 5.74
CA LEU A 42 -15.22 -6.61 6.40
C LEU A 42 -15.49 -5.53 5.37
N PHE A 43 -14.61 -5.40 4.38
CA PHE A 43 -14.76 -4.47 3.27
C PHE A 43 -13.78 -4.83 2.14
N GLY A 44 -13.96 -4.17 1.00
CA GLY A 44 -13.17 -4.37 -0.20
C GLY A 44 -13.58 -3.37 -1.27
N SER A 45 -12.65 -3.06 -2.15
CA SER A 45 -12.88 -2.07 -3.21
C SER A 45 -11.94 -2.30 -4.40
N ALA A 46 -12.51 -2.25 -5.60
CA ALA A 46 -11.74 -2.08 -6.82
C ALA A 46 -11.17 -0.65 -6.85
N MET A 47 -9.84 -0.57 -6.72
CA MET A 47 -9.15 0.73 -6.68
C MET A 47 -8.84 1.28 -8.07
N LEU A 48 -9.04 0.48 -9.13
CA LEU A 48 -8.71 0.85 -10.51
C LEU A 48 -9.39 2.16 -10.94
N ARG A 49 -8.59 3.15 -11.39
CA ARG A 49 -9.10 4.42 -11.93
C ARG A 49 -8.43 4.76 -13.26
N PRO A 50 -9.18 5.32 -14.24
CA PRO A 50 -8.65 5.66 -15.55
C PRO A 50 -7.70 6.87 -15.52
N LEU A 51 -7.86 7.77 -14.55
CA LEU A 51 -7.00 8.94 -14.31
C LEU A 51 -6.22 8.77 -13.01
N ARG A 52 -4.94 9.15 -13.06
CA ARG A 52 -3.93 8.88 -12.03
C ARG A 52 -3.20 10.18 -11.72
N LEU A 53 -2.90 10.47 -10.46
CA LEU A 53 -2.04 11.61 -10.17
C LEU A 53 -0.62 11.29 -10.63
N ALA A 54 0.00 12.21 -11.38
CA ALA A 54 1.37 12.04 -11.86
C ALA A 54 2.37 11.84 -10.70
N TYR A 55 2.10 12.49 -9.57
CA TYR A 55 2.88 12.33 -8.33
C TYR A 55 2.91 10.88 -7.81
N GLY A 56 1.95 10.04 -8.20
CA GLY A 56 1.96 8.59 -7.91
C GLY A 56 3.14 7.83 -8.52
N LEU A 57 3.86 8.43 -9.48
CA LEU A 57 5.10 7.89 -10.06
C LEU A 57 6.32 8.11 -9.15
N ALA A 58 6.23 8.98 -8.15
CA ALA A 58 7.37 9.37 -7.31
C ALA A 58 8.12 8.18 -6.67
N PRO A 59 7.43 7.15 -6.11
CA PRO A 59 8.13 5.97 -5.56
C PRO A 59 8.99 5.21 -6.57
N VAL A 60 8.52 5.03 -7.81
CA VAL A 60 9.31 4.39 -8.88
C VAL A 60 10.46 5.30 -9.32
N ILE A 61 10.19 6.61 -9.42
CA ILE A 61 11.19 7.62 -9.82
C ILE A 61 12.33 7.66 -8.81
N GLU A 62 12.03 7.64 -7.51
CA GLU A 62 13.03 7.59 -6.44
C GLU A 62 13.93 6.35 -6.60
N VAL A 63 13.33 5.19 -6.87
CA VAL A 63 14.08 3.93 -7.07
C VAL A 63 14.95 3.97 -8.33
N LEU A 64 14.47 4.55 -9.43
CA LEU A 64 15.24 4.77 -10.65
C LEU A 64 16.44 5.70 -10.40
N GLN A 65 16.19 6.84 -9.78
CA GLN A 65 17.21 7.86 -9.51
C GLN A 65 18.27 7.36 -8.52
N ALA A 66 17.86 6.65 -7.46
CA ALA A 66 18.78 6.02 -6.51
C ALA A 66 19.72 4.99 -7.16
N ARG A 67 19.35 4.47 -8.35
CA ARG A 67 20.17 3.55 -9.16
C ARG A 67 20.86 4.24 -10.34
N GLY A 68 20.85 5.57 -10.38
CA GLY A 68 21.55 6.35 -11.40
C GLY A 68 20.86 6.38 -12.76
N HIS A 69 19.57 6.06 -12.85
CA HIS A 69 18.82 6.15 -14.09
C HIS A 69 18.19 7.53 -14.28
N ASP A 70 18.36 8.11 -15.46
CA ASP A 70 17.62 9.31 -15.88
C ASP A 70 16.16 8.97 -16.23
N ILE A 71 15.24 9.77 -15.72
CA ILE A 71 13.80 9.61 -15.93
C ILE A 71 13.28 10.39 -17.15
N ALA A 72 14.02 11.38 -17.65
CA ALA A 72 13.56 12.22 -18.75
C ALA A 72 13.18 11.43 -20.02
N PRO A 73 13.93 10.39 -20.44
CA PRO A 73 13.55 9.56 -21.58
C PRO A 73 12.25 8.78 -21.34
N LEU A 74 11.99 8.33 -20.10
CA LEU A 74 10.79 7.58 -19.75
C LEU A 74 9.55 8.49 -19.75
N LEU A 75 9.68 9.71 -19.23
CA LEU A 75 8.64 10.75 -19.28
C LEU A 75 8.29 11.13 -20.72
N ALA A 76 9.31 11.34 -21.56
CA ALA A 76 9.12 11.66 -22.97
C ALA A 76 8.41 10.51 -23.73
N ALA A 77 8.85 9.27 -23.52
CA ALA A 77 8.26 8.09 -24.17
C ALA A 77 6.79 7.82 -23.74
N THR A 78 6.37 8.38 -22.61
CA THR A 78 5.02 8.21 -22.05
C THR A 78 4.15 9.45 -22.20
N ASN A 79 4.66 10.47 -22.90
CA ASN A 79 4.01 11.77 -23.08
C ASN A 79 3.59 12.42 -21.75
N ILE A 80 4.42 12.26 -20.70
CA ILE A 80 4.23 12.90 -19.40
C ILE A 80 5.19 14.09 -19.34
N PRO A 81 4.69 15.34 -19.32
CA PRO A 81 5.57 16.50 -19.28
C PRO A 81 6.26 16.61 -17.92
N ARG A 82 7.48 17.16 -17.88
CA ARG A 82 8.27 17.25 -16.63
C ARG A 82 7.52 17.98 -15.50
N PHE A 83 6.82 19.07 -15.83
CA PHE A 83 6.06 19.85 -14.86
C PHE A 83 4.91 19.06 -14.21
N ALA A 84 4.45 17.95 -14.81
CA ALA A 84 3.41 17.11 -14.21
C ALA A 84 3.86 16.52 -12.86
N LEU A 85 5.17 16.34 -12.65
CA LEU A 85 5.71 15.87 -11.37
C LEU A 85 5.76 16.96 -10.29
N GLU A 86 5.68 18.22 -10.70
CA GLU A 86 5.72 19.40 -9.82
C GLU A 86 4.31 19.92 -9.50
N GLU A 87 3.32 19.60 -10.33
CA GLU A 87 1.92 19.96 -10.15
C GLU A 87 1.14 18.86 -9.39
N PRO A 88 0.80 19.04 -8.09
CA PRO A 88 0.22 17.98 -7.25
C PRO A 88 -1.15 17.47 -7.74
N SER A 89 -1.86 18.28 -8.52
CA SER A 89 -3.18 17.93 -9.06
C SER A 89 -3.14 17.36 -10.48
N TYR A 90 -1.96 17.31 -11.12
CA TYR A 90 -1.84 16.86 -12.50
C TYR A 90 -2.22 15.39 -12.64
N ARG A 91 -3.06 15.10 -13.63
CA ARG A 91 -3.55 13.74 -13.90
C ARG A 91 -2.98 13.21 -15.21
N ILE A 92 -2.53 11.95 -15.18
CA ILE A 92 -2.14 11.14 -16.34
C ILE A 92 -3.16 10.02 -16.53
N LEU A 93 -3.22 9.47 -17.74
CA LEU A 93 -4.01 8.27 -18.01
C LEU A 93 -3.36 7.05 -17.36
N LEU A 94 -4.18 6.07 -16.95
CA LEU A 94 -3.67 4.77 -16.49
C LEU A 94 -2.72 4.14 -17.51
N ALA A 95 -3.04 4.22 -18.81
CA ALA A 95 -2.18 3.72 -19.87
C ALA A 95 -0.77 4.36 -19.86
N GLN A 96 -0.67 5.65 -19.50
CA GLN A 96 0.63 6.34 -19.37
C GLN A 96 1.40 5.84 -18.15
N GLU A 97 0.73 5.65 -17.00
CA GLU A 97 1.34 5.06 -15.80
C GLU A 97 1.84 3.64 -16.08
N LEU A 98 1.01 2.79 -16.69
CA LEU A 98 1.39 1.41 -17.03
C LEU A 98 2.60 1.39 -17.98
N GLN A 99 2.60 2.23 -19.02
CA GLN A 99 3.72 2.30 -19.94
C GLN A 99 4.99 2.82 -19.26
N PHE A 100 4.88 3.81 -18.37
CA PHE A 100 6.00 4.32 -17.59
C PHE A 100 6.58 3.23 -16.68
N ILE A 101 5.72 2.48 -15.99
CA ILE A 101 6.13 1.38 -15.13
C ILE A 101 6.84 0.28 -15.94
N ARG A 102 6.32 -0.13 -17.11
CA ARG A 102 7.02 -1.12 -17.96
C ARG A 102 8.43 -0.67 -18.30
N LEU A 103 8.58 0.55 -18.80
CA LEU A 103 9.89 1.11 -19.13
C LEU A 103 10.80 1.21 -17.90
N ALA A 104 10.27 1.59 -16.74
CA ALA A 104 11.01 1.64 -15.50
C ALA A 104 11.52 0.25 -15.08
N LEU A 105 10.68 -0.78 -15.16
CA LEU A 105 11.04 -2.15 -14.80
C LEU A 105 12.11 -2.73 -15.75
N GLU A 106 12.01 -2.44 -17.05
CA GLU A 106 13.03 -2.80 -18.04
C GLU A 106 14.41 -2.19 -17.74
N ARG A 107 14.43 -0.94 -17.22
CA ARG A 107 15.67 -0.27 -16.80
C ARG A 107 16.20 -0.81 -15.49
N LEU A 108 15.33 -1.02 -14.50
CA LEU A 108 15.71 -1.46 -13.15
C LEU A 108 16.24 -2.90 -13.13
N ARG A 109 15.67 -3.79 -13.95
CA ARG A 109 16.00 -5.24 -13.97
C ARG A 109 16.08 -5.86 -12.58
N LEU A 110 15.16 -5.45 -11.72
CA LEU A 110 15.15 -5.78 -10.30
C LEU A 110 13.93 -6.65 -9.98
N PRO A 111 14.09 -7.96 -9.77
CA PRO A 111 13.04 -8.79 -9.18
C PRO A 111 13.27 -8.96 -7.67
N PRO A 112 12.25 -8.76 -6.80
CA PRO A 112 10.91 -8.21 -7.05
C PRO A 112 10.88 -6.67 -6.89
N ALA A 113 10.77 -5.92 -8.01
CA ALA A 113 10.80 -4.46 -8.01
C ALA A 113 9.64 -3.85 -7.22
N GLY A 114 8.47 -4.48 -7.21
CA GLY A 114 7.31 -3.95 -6.51
C GLY A 114 7.55 -3.85 -5.02
N LEU A 115 8.22 -4.84 -4.41
CA LEU A 115 8.56 -4.79 -2.97
C LEU A 115 9.49 -3.64 -2.64
N VAL A 116 10.47 -3.35 -3.50
CA VAL A 116 11.43 -2.26 -3.29
C VAL A 116 10.78 -0.89 -3.49
N VAL A 117 9.94 -0.75 -4.51
CA VAL A 117 9.16 0.48 -4.77
C VAL A 117 8.14 0.72 -3.66
N GLY A 118 7.42 -0.31 -3.23
CA GLY A 118 6.38 -0.20 -2.21
C GLY A 118 6.91 0.34 -0.88
N GLN A 119 8.18 0.07 -0.54
CA GLN A 119 8.82 0.60 0.67
C GLN A 119 9.00 2.13 0.66
N ARG A 120 8.92 2.78 -0.50
CA ARG A 120 9.02 4.25 -0.64
C ARG A 120 7.70 4.97 -0.40
N TYR A 121 6.60 4.23 -0.25
CA TYR A 121 5.32 4.83 0.09
C TYR A 121 5.32 5.33 1.54
N SER A 122 4.79 6.54 1.73
CA SER A 122 4.62 7.15 3.03
C SER A 122 3.25 7.81 3.13
N LEU A 123 2.75 8.02 4.34
CA LEU A 123 1.49 8.75 4.55
C LEU A 123 1.55 10.14 3.92
N ALA A 124 2.71 10.80 3.92
CA ALA A 124 2.89 12.10 3.27
C ALA A 124 2.58 12.06 1.76
N LEU A 125 2.87 10.94 1.09
CA LEU A 125 2.52 10.76 -0.32
C LEU A 125 1.02 10.94 -0.52
N PHE A 126 0.19 10.44 0.41
CA PHE A 126 -1.29 10.44 0.42
C PHE A 126 -1.94 11.80 0.74
N GLY A 127 -1.16 12.87 0.97
CA GLY A 127 -1.69 14.21 1.24
C GLY A 127 -2.71 14.21 2.37
N VAL A 128 -3.88 14.85 2.15
CA VAL A 128 -4.97 14.90 3.15
C VAL A 128 -5.48 13.51 3.53
N LEU A 129 -5.49 12.54 2.60
CA LEU A 129 -5.86 11.17 2.92
C LEU A 129 -4.84 10.53 3.86
N GLY A 130 -3.56 10.80 3.64
CA GLY A 130 -2.48 10.37 4.52
C GLY A 130 -2.57 10.97 5.91
N LEU A 131 -2.95 12.25 6.02
CA LEU A 131 -3.19 12.91 7.30
C LEU A 131 -4.40 12.29 8.03
N ALA A 132 -5.50 12.03 7.32
CA ALA A 132 -6.66 11.35 7.89
C ALA A 132 -6.31 9.94 8.38
N ALA A 133 -5.54 9.19 7.58
CA ALA A 133 -5.01 7.89 7.93
C ALA A 133 -4.06 7.96 9.15
N ALA A 134 -3.26 9.01 9.28
CA ALA A 134 -2.37 9.21 10.43
C ALA A 134 -3.14 9.39 11.75
N CYS A 135 -4.36 9.93 11.69
CA CYS A 135 -5.23 10.10 12.85
C CYS A 135 -6.06 8.84 13.18
N ALA A 136 -5.98 7.77 12.38
CA ALA A 136 -6.77 6.57 12.61
C ALA A 136 -6.29 5.85 13.88
N PRO A 137 -7.19 5.53 14.84
CA PRO A 137 -6.84 4.87 16.09
C PRO A 137 -6.56 3.37 15.91
N THR A 138 -6.93 2.77 14.77
CA THR A 138 -6.71 1.36 14.45
C THR A 138 -6.35 1.15 12.98
N MET A 139 -5.66 0.04 12.65
CA MET A 139 -5.36 -0.35 11.26
C MET A 139 -6.61 -0.52 10.42
N ARG A 140 -7.67 -1.01 11.05
CA ARG A 140 -8.97 -1.19 10.42
C ARG A 140 -9.54 0.14 9.97
N GLU A 141 -9.47 1.16 10.82
CA GLU A 141 -9.94 2.50 10.47
C GLU A 141 -9.02 3.16 9.45
N LEU A 142 -7.71 2.93 9.53
CA LEU A 142 -6.76 3.37 8.52
C LEU A 142 -7.13 2.79 7.15
N PHE A 143 -7.28 1.48 7.05
CA PHE A 143 -7.67 0.82 5.81
C PHE A 143 -9.08 1.14 5.35
N HIS A 144 -10.01 1.43 6.26
CA HIS A 144 -11.36 1.84 5.88
C HIS A 144 -11.33 3.24 5.26
N SER A 145 -10.44 4.13 5.71
CA SER A 145 -10.33 5.50 5.19
C SER A 145 -9.82 5.58 3.74
N VAL A 146 -8.95 4.66 3.34
CA VAL A 146 -8.32 4.64 2.00
C VAL A 146 -9.31 4.41 0.84
N PRO A 147 -10.22 3.41 0.89
CA PRO A 147 -11.23 3.18 -0.15
C PRO A 147 -12.43 4.13 -0.06
N THR A 148 -12.66 4.82 1.07
CA THR A 148 -13.75 5.81 1.20
C THR A 148 -13.53 7.06 0.32
N TRP A 149 -12.30 7.32 -0.15
CA TRP A 149 -11.98 8.44 -1.05
C TRP A 149 -11.43 7.95 -2.41
N PRO A 150 -12.29 7.33 -3.25
CA PRO A 150 -11.88 6.63 -4.45
C PRO A 150 -11.31 7.53 -5.57
N GLU A 151 -11.59 8.84 -5.58
CA GLU A 151 -10.94 9.79 -6.49
C GLU A 151 -9.45 10.04 -6.16
N ARG A 152 -8.98 9.59 -4.98
CA ARG A 152 -7.63 9.80 -4.46
C ARG A 152 -6.85 8.50 -4.21
N SER A 153 -7.49 7.34 -4.22
CA SER A 153 -6.81 6.06 -3.95
C SER A 153 -6.02 5.58 -5.17
N TRP A 154 -4.71 5.41 -4.99
CA TRP A 154 -3.75 5.11 -6.07
C TRP A 154 -3.68 3.64 -6.49
N GLY A 155 -4.72 2.85 -6.25
CA GLY A 155 -4.64 1.43 -6.59
C GLY A 155 -4.90 1.19 -8.08
N ALA A 156 -4.27 0.16 -8.61
CA ALA A 156 -4.57 -0.41 -9.93
C ALA A 156 -5.14 -1.83 -9.82
N ILE A 157 -5.39 -2.27 -8.58
CA ILE A 157 -5.75 -3.63 -8.20
C ILE A 157 -6.86 -3.61 -7.15
N GLU A 158 -7.45 -4.76 -6.88
CA GLU A 158 -8.50 -4.93 -5.87
C GLU A 158 -7.88 -5.14 -4.48
N LEU A 159 -8.44 -4.46 -3.47
CA LEU A 159 -8.15 -4.67 -2.06
C LEU A 159 -9.33 -5.39 -1.40
N THR A 160 -9.07 -6.44 -0.65
CA THR A 160 -10.07 -7.14 0.17
C THR A 160 -9.57 -7.32 1.60
N VAL A 161 -10.44 -7.07 2.58
CA VAL A 161 -10.15 -7.28 4.00
C VAL A 161 -11.23 -8.14 4.64
N TRP A 162 -10.81 -9.19 5.34
CA TRP A 162 -11.70 -10.10 6.07
C TRP A 162 -11.06 -10.60 7.35
N ARG A 163 -11.88 -11.17 8.23
CA ARG A 163 -11.41 -11.83 9.46
C ARG A 163 -11.70 -13.32 9.38
N ALA A 164 -10.79 -14.17 9.85
CA ALA A 164 -11.11 -15.56 10.13
C ALA A 164 -10.49 -15.96 11.47
N GLY A 165 -11.32 -16.23 12.47
CA GLY A 165 -10.88 -16.48 13.84
C GLY A 165 -10.27 -15.21 14.46
N ASP A 166 -9.08 -15.34 15.02
CA ASP A 166 -8.34 -14.25 15.66
C ASP A 166 -7.40 -13.50 14.69
N GLU A 167 -7.39 -13.87 13.41
CA GLU A 167 -6.56 -13.25 12.36
C GLU A 167 -7.36 -12.31 11.46
N GLU A 168 -6.73 -11.19 11.09
CA GLU A 168 -7.20 -10.29 10.04
C GLU A 168 -6.35 -10.48 8.79
N TYR A 169 -7.04 -10.54 7.65
CA TYR A 169 -6.46 -10.81 6.36
C TYR A 169 -6.66 -9.63 5.43
N VAL A 170 -5.61 -9.33 4.67
CA VAL A 170 -5.62 -8.34 3.60
C VAL A 170 -5.14 -9.03 2.34
N ALA A 171 -5.92 -8.93 1.27
CA ALA A 171 -5.53 -9.42 -0.05
C ALA A 171 -5.49 -8.30 -1.07
N PHE A 172 -4.50 -8.41 -1.94
CA PHE A 172 -4.34 -7.62 -3.15
C PHE A 172 -4.50 -8.55 -4.35
N ARG A 173 -5.41 -8.23 -5.25
CA ARG A 173 -5.68 -9.03 -6.46
C ARG A 173 -5.53 -8.18 -7.70
N ASP A 174 -4.69 -8.64 -8.61
CA ASP A 174 -4.48 -8.04 -9.92
C ASP A 174 -5.78 -7.94 -10.73
N GLU A 175 -5.86 -6.88 -11.52
CA GLU A 175 -6.98 -6.60 -12.42
C GLU A 175 -6.55 -6.83 -13.87
N VAL A 176 -7.48 -7.19 -14.76
CA VAL A 176 -7.17 -7.42 -16.18
C VAL A 176 -6.50 -6.18 -16.81
N ALA A 177 -6.86 -4.99 -16.35
CA ALA A 177 -6.33 -3.72 -16.83
C ALA A 177 -4.82 -3.53 -16.61
N VAL A 178 -4.21 -4.18 -15.61
CA VAL A 178 -2.75 -4.08 -15.37
C VAL A 178 -1.95 -5.11 -16.15
N GLY A 179 -2.59 -6.12 -16.73
CA GLY A 179 -1.97 -7.12 -17.60
C GLY A 179 -0.71 -7.75 -16.99
N ASP A 180 0.40 -7.65 -17.72
CA ASP A 180 1.72 -8.17 -17.35
C ASP A 180 2.32 -7.55 -16.08
N LEU A 181 1.82 -6.38 -15.66
CA LEU A 181 2.28 -5.67 -14.46
C LEU A 181 1.59 -6.13 -13.16
N GLY A 182 0.65 -7.08 -13.23
CA GLY A 182 -0.07 -7.62 -12.06
C GLY A 182 0.82 -7.93 -10.85
N PRO A 183 1.91 -8.72 -11.01
CA PRO A 183 2.84 -9.01 -9.91
C PRO A 183 3.46 -7.76 -9.29
N PHE A 184 3.91 -6.80 -10.11
CA PHE A 184 4.50 -5.55 -9.62
C PHE A 184 3.52 -4.77 -8.74
N PHE A 185 2.25 -4.63 -9.16
CA PHE A 185 1.26 -3.89 -8.38
C PHE A 185 0.90 -4.61 -7.08
N VAL A 186 0.75 -5.94 -7.11
CA VAL A 186 0.47 -6.75 -5.90
C VAL A 186 1.61 -6.64 -4.90
N GLU A 187 2.86 -6.80 -5.36
CA GLU A 187 4.06 -6.60 -4.55
C GLU A 187 4.12 -5.19 -3.96
N ARG A 188 3.94 -4.16 -4.81
CA ARG A 188 3.99 -2.75 -4.43
C ARG A 188 2.96 -2.41 -3.37
N ASP A 189 1.71 -2.80 -3.57
CA ASP A 189 0.62 -2.44 -2.66
C ASP A 189 0.73 -3.22 -1.34
N THR A 190 1.25 -4.46 -1.37
CA THR A 190 1.60 -5.22 -0.16
C THR A 190 2.70 -4.54 0.66
N ALA A 191 3.80 -4.15 0.01
CA ALA A 191 4.92 -3.48 0.66
C ALA A 191 4.56 -2.07 1.14
N ALA A 192 3.80 -1.32 0.34
CA ALA A 192 3.29 0.01 0.71
C ALA A 192 2.39 -0.07 1.93
N THR A 193 1.46 -1.01 1.96
CA THR A 193 0.57 -1.25 3.10
C THR A 193 1.35 -1.49 4.39
N LEU A 194 2.39 -2.34 4.35
CA LEU A 194 3.23 -2.60 5.51
C LEU A 194 4.05 -1.36 5.93
N ALA A 195 4.56 -0.59 4.96
CA ALA A 195 5.27 0.66 5.23
C ALA A 195 4.36 1.68 5.94
N LEU A 196 3.10 1.81 5.50
CA LEU A 196 2.12 2.71 6.10
C LEU A 196 1.76 2.29 7.53
N PHE A 197 1.57 1.00 7.82
CA PHE A 197 1.33 0.56 9.21
C PHE A 197 2.49 0.83 10.13
N ARG A 198 3.71 0.61 9.66
CA ARG A 198 4.89 0.87 10.49
C ARG A 198 5.07 2.36 10.79
N GLN A 199 4.66 3.24 9.88
CA GLN A 199 4.66 4.69 10.09
C GLN A 199 3.58 5.13 11.09
N ASN A 200 2.41 4.48 11.09
CA ASN A 200 1.29 4.87 11.95
C ASN A 200 1.32 4.22 13.35
N LEU A 201 1.66 2.93 13.45
CA LEU A 201 1.53 2.13 14.67
C LEU A 201 2.87 1.65 15.25
N GLY A 202 3.97 2.05 14.63
CA GLY A 202 5.32 1.74 15.07
C GLY A 202 5.98 0.58 14.34
N ARG A 203 7.31 0.59 14.34
CA ARG A 203 8.17 -0.30 13.55
C ARG A 203 8.08 -1.78 13.94
N ALA A 204 7.58 -2.09 15.14
CA ALA A 204 7.41 -3.46 15.64
C ALA A 204 6.29 -4.22 14.92
N LEU A 205 5.46 -3.54 14.12
CA LEU A 205 4.40 -4.19 13.38
C LEU A 205 4.96 -5.07 12.26
N ALA A 206 4.72 -6.38 12.39
CA ALA A 206 5.09 -7.40 11.43
C ALA A 206 3.89 -8.30 11.12
N PRO A 207 3.66 -8.63 9.84
CA PRO A 207 2.63 -9.58 9.48
C PRO A 207 3.01 -11.00 9.94
N LEU A 208 2.01 -11.80 10.34
CA LEU A 208 2.14 -13.22 10.66
C LEU A 208 2.59 -14.03 9.45
N ARG A 209 2.10 -13.66 8.26
CA ARG A 209 2.44 -14.29 6.99
C ARG A 209 2.30 -13.28 5.85
N VAL A 210 3.17 -13.40 4.85
CA VAL A 210 3.02 -12.78 3.53
C VAL A 210 3.10 -13.89 2.50
N SER A 211 2.18 -13.92 1.53
CA SER A 211 2.21 -14.88 0.42
C SER A 211 1.91 -14.20 -0.91
N PHE A 212 2.64 -14.64 -1.94
CA PHE A 212 2.49 -14.21 -3.33
C PHE A 212 2.24 -15.43 -4.22
N ARG A 213 1.59 -15.24 -5.37
CA ARG A 213 1.38 -16.32 -6.37
C ARG A 213 2.66 -16.73 -7.09
N HIS A 214 3.59 -15.78 -7.25
CA HIS A 214 4.88 -16.06 -7.86
C HIS A 214 5.79 -16.78 -6.86
N ALA A 215 6.80 -17.47 -7.39
CA ALA A 215 7.80 -18.13 -6.57
C ALA A 215 8.48 -17.16 -5.60
N GLN A 216 8.89 -17.67 -4.45
CA GLN A 216 9.63 -16.91 -3.45
C GLN A 216 10.90 -16.32 -4.10
N PRO A 217 11.18 -15.01 -3.94
CA PRO A 217 12.42 -14.42 -4.40
C PRO A 217 13.64 -15.12 -3.76
N ALA A 218 14.72 -15.24 -4.52
CA ALA A 218 15.96 -15.84 -4.02
C ALA A 218 16.60 -15.03 -2.87
N ASP A 219 16.30 -13.74 -2.77
CA ASP A 219 16.69 -12.87 -1.65
C ASP A 219 15.45 -12.21 -1.04
N LEU A 220 15.29 -12.36 0.28
CA LEU A 220 14.19 -11.81 1.08
C LEU A 220 14.64 -10.62 1.93
N ARG A 221 15.92 -10.24 1.86
CA ARG A 221 16.44 -9.11 2.60
C ARG A 221 15.99 -7.82 1.92
N PRO A 222 15.56 -6.81 2.70
CA PRO A 222 15.20 -5.50 2.16
C PRO A 222 16.39 -4.77 1.54
#